data_AF-A0A349R3X6-F1
#
_entry.id   AF-A0A349R3X6-F1
#
_cell.length_a   1.000
_cell.length_b   1.000
_cell.length_c   1.000
_cell.angle_alpha   90.00
_cell.angle_beta   90.00
_cell.angle_gamma   90.00
#
_symmetry.space_group_name_H-M   'P 1'
#
loop_
_entity.id
_entity.type
_entity.pdbx_description
1 polymer ?
#
loop_
_entity_poly.entity_id
_entity_poly.type
_entity_poly.pdbx_seq_one_letter_code
_entity_poly.pdbx_strand_id
1 'polypeptide(L)'
;MANPKIKSLHEQVAADLIERLKKGTAPWQKPWNDSSATLEFPYNAITGKRYKGINIFSLLSADRADPRWMTFKQAAAMDWQVRKGEKARLVQYVKTQDLIPKLDD
;
A
#
# COMPACT_ATOMS: atom_id res chain seq x y z
N MET A 1 0.93 -22.47 -6.84
CA MET A 1 0.70 -22.11 -8.26
C MET A 1 -0.27 -20.94 -8.29
N ALA A 2 0.09 -19.83 -8.96
CA ALA A 2 -0.75 -18.62 -8.96
C ALA A 2 -2.05 -18.89 -9.75
N ASN A 3 -3.20 -18.57 -9.15
CA ASN A 3 -4.51 -18.68 -9.80
C ASN A 3 -4.59 -17.65 -10.95
N PRO A 4 -4.76 -18.07 -12.22
CA PRO A 4 -4.66 -17.19 -13.39
C PRO A 4 -5.76 -16.10 -13.47
N LYS A 5 -6.73 -16.10 -12.55
CA LYS A 5 -7.82 -15.10 -12.52
C LYS A 5 -7.49 -13.83 -11.72
N ILE A 6 -6.43 -13.80 -10.91
CA ILE A 6 -6.09 -12.62 -10.09
C ILE A 6 -4.95 -11.87 -10.77
N LYS A 7 -5.26 -10.69 -11.33
CA LYS A 7 -4.26 -9.78 -11.89
C LYS A 7 -3.21 -9.47 -10.83
N SER A 8 -1.95 -9.38 -11.24
CA SER A 8 -0.86 -8.98 -10.35
C SER A 8 -1.08 -7.58 -9.78
N LEU A 9 -0.41 -7.25 -8.67
CA LEU A 9 -0.54 -5.90 -8.07
C LEU A 9 -0.19 -4.81 -9.08
N HIS A 10 0.84 -5.02 -9.89
CA HIS A 10 1.29 -4.00 -10.83
C HIS A 10 0.30 -3.74 -11.95
N GLU A 11 -0.36 -4.78 -12.46
CA GLU A 11 -1.45 -4.62 -13.43
C GLU A 11 -2.66 -3.91 -12.82
N GLN A 12 -3.02 -4.23 -11.57
CA GLN A 12 -4.14 -3.57 -10.88
C GLN A 12 -3.86 -2.08 -10.65
N VAL A 13 -2.68 -1.74 -10.13
CA VAL A 13 -2.28 -0.35 -9.89
C VAL A 13 -2.17 0.42 -11.21
N ALA A 14 -1.57 -0.17 -12.25
CA ALA A 14 -1.49 0.47 -13.56
C ALA A 14 -2.89 0.77 -14.14
N ALA A 15 -3.82 -0.17 -14.04
CA ALA A 15 -5.19 0.04 -14.53
C ALA A 15 -5.90 1.18 -13.78
N ASP A 16 -5.81 1.23 -12.45
CA ASP A 16 -6.37 2.31 -11.63
C ASP A 16 -5.73 3.67 -11.97
N LEU A 17 -4.41 3.72 -12.13
CA LEU A 17 -3.70 4.94 -12.54
C LEU A 17 -4.15 5.43 -13.91
N ILE A 18 -4.26 4.56 -14.91
CA ILE A 18 -4.73 4.91 -16.25
C ILE A 18 -6.16 5.46 -16.19
N GLU A 19 -7.04 4.86 -15.40
CA GLU A 19 -8.42 5.33 -15.25
C GLU A 19 -8.48 6.72 -14.58
N ARG A 20 -7.70 6.94 -13.52
CA ARG A 20 -7.61 8.24 -12.83
C ARG A 20 -7.07 9.33 -13.76
N LEU A 21 -6.03 9.01 -14.54
CA LEU A 21 -5.48 9.93 -15.54
C LEU A 21 -6.50 10.30 -16.62
N LYS A 22 -7.30 9.33 -17.11
CA LYS A 22 -8.40 9.60 -18.05
C LYS A 22 -9.46 10.54 -17.47
N LYS A 23 -9.67 10.52 -16.15
CA LYS A 23 -10.55 11.45 -15.41
C LYS A 23 -9.88 12.79 -15.09
N GLY A 24 -8.69 13.06 -15.62
CA GLY A 24 -7.94 14.30 -15.40
C GLY A 24 -7.33 14.42 -14.00
N THR A 25 -7.26 13.34 -13.23
CA THR A 25 -6.70 13.35 -11.86
C THR A 25 -5.41 12.52 -11.84
N ALA A 26 -4.26 13.18 -11.68
CA ALA A 26 -3.01 12.48 -11.42
C ALA A 26 -2.82 12.33 -9.89
N PRO A 27 -2.75 11.11 -9.34
CA PRO A 27 -2.70 10.90 -7.90
C PRO A 27 -1.41 11.39 -7.23
N TRP A 28 -0.35 11.63 -8.00
CA TRP A 28 0.88 12.28 -7.53
C TRP A 28 0.86 13.81 -7.65
N GLN A 29 -0.22 14.40 -8.17
CA GLN A 29 -0.39 15.85 -8.27
C GLN A 29 -1.47 16.32 -7.28
N LYS A 30 -1.07 16.80 -6.10
CA LYS A 30 -1.97 17.56 -5.21
C LYS A 30 -1.96 19.03 -5.62
N PRO A 31 -3.10 19.72 -5.82
CA PRO A 31 -3.12 21.13 -6.21
C PRO A 31 -2.22 21.97 -5.28
N TRP A 32 -1.29 22.71 -5.89
CA TRP A 32 -0.19 23.44 -5.26
C TRP A 32 -0.69 24.63 -4.40
N ASN A 33 -2.01 24.84 -4.33
CA ASN A 33 -2.67 25.98 -3.70
C ASN A 33 -3.15 25.73 -2.26
N ASP A 34 -2.96 24.53 -1.72
CA ASP A 34 -3.27 24.27 -0.32
C ASP A 34 -1.98 24.32 0.49
N SER A 35 -1.64 25.53 0.98
CA SER A 35 -0.48 25.83 1.82
C SER A 35 -0.43 25.05 3.14
N SER A 36 -1.40 24.15 3.38
CA SER A 36 -1.51 23.26 4.52
C SER A 36 -1.24 21.78 4.21
N ALA A 37 -1.23 21.37 2.93
CA ALA A 37 -1.25 19.96 2.55
C ALA A 37 0.16 19.43 2.24
N THR A 38 0.98 19.21 3.26
CA THR A 38 2.20 18.39 3.11
C THR A 38 1.81 17.07 2.43
N LEU A 39 2.46 16.74 1.32
CA LEU A 39 2.23 15.46 0.63
C LEU A 39 2.87 14.35 1.47
N GLU A 40 2.14 13.85 2.47
CA GLU A 40 2.64 12.79 3.34
C GLU A 40 2.51 11.44 2.64
N PHE A 41 3.66 10.87 2.28
CA PHE A 41 3.70 9.55 1.67
C PHE A 41 3.33 8.45 2.68
N PRO A 42 2.64 7.39 2.22
CA PRO A 42 2.31 6.25 3.06
C PRO A 42 3.52 5.69 3.80
N TYR A 43 3.36 5.43 5.09
CA TYR A 43 4.40 4.82 5.92
C TYR A 43 3.81 3.80 6.90
N ASN A 44 4.64 2.87 7.35
CA ASN A 44 4.21 1.88 8.31
C ASN A 44 4.11 2.51 9.71
N ALA A 45 2.93 2.46 10.32
CA ALA A 45 2.62 3.12 11.59
C ALA A 45 3.48 2.65 12.76
N ILE A 46 3.92 1.38 12.74
CA ILE A 46 4.70 0.79 13.82
C ILE A 46 6.19 1.04 13.63
N THR A 47 6.71 0.84 12.42
CA THR A 47 8.15 0.93 12.16
C THR A 47 8.62 2.31 11.71
N GLY A 48 7.69 3.21 11.37
CA GLY A 48 7.99 4.53 10.77
C GLY A 48 8.54 4.48 9.34
N LYS A 49 8.76 3.28 8.78
CA LYS A 49 9.37 3.12 7.45
C LYS A 49 8.39 3.51 6.35
N ARG A 50 8.80 4.43 5.48
CA ARG A 50 8.03 4.83 4.29
C ARG A 50 7.94 3.68 3.28
N TYR A 51 6.76 3.52 2.69
CA TYR A 51 6.59 2.61 1.55
C TYR A 51 7.31 3.15 0.32
N LYS A 52 7.70 2.25 -0.59
CA LYS A 52 8.51 2.57 -1.77
C LYS A 52 7.87 2.03 -3.04
N GLY A 53 8.18 2.67 -4.17
CA GLY A 53 7.77 2.23 -5.50
C GLY A 53 6.25 2.08 -5.62
N ILE A 54 5.81 0.97 -6.21
CA ILE A 54 4.40 0.72 -6.52
C ILE A 54 3.48 0.71 -5.29
N ASN A 55 4.03 0.41 -4.12
CA ASN A 55 3.27 0.41 -2.87
C ASN A 55 2.77 1.81 -2.50
N ILE A 56 3.50 2.88 -2.89
CA ILE A 56 3.04 4.25 -2.66
C ILE A 56 1.71 4.47 -3.40
N PHE A 57 1.65 4.13 -4.69
CA PHE A 57 0.45 4.31 -5.50
C PHE A 57 -0.69 3.41 -5.04
N SER A 58 -0.42 2.13 -4.76
CA SER A 58 -1.45 1.21 -4.25
C SER A 58 -2.14 1.74 -2.99
N LEU A 59 -1.36 2.34 -2.07
CA LEU A 59 -1.86 2.87 -0.81
C LEU A 59 -2.52 4.24 -0.98
N LEU A 60 -1.97 5.13 -1.81
CA LEU A 60 -2.58 6.44 -2.12
C LEU A 60 -3.94 6.28 -2.82
N SER A 61 -4.10 5.27 -3.68
CA SER A 61 -5.38 4.95 -4.33
C SER A 61 -6.48 4.49 -3.37
N ALA A 62 -6.22 4.43 -2.07
CA ALA A 62 -7.23 4.22 -1.05
C ALA A 62 -8.00 5.49 -0.66
N ASP A 63 -7.56 6.67 -1.12
CA ASP A 63 -8.18 7.97 -0.84
C ASP A 63 -8.44 8.18 0.66
N ARG A 64 -7.48 7.74 1.50
CA ARG A 64 -7.48 7.94 2.95
C ARG A 64 -6.65 9.18 3.31
N ALA A 65 -7.15 9.99 4.23
CA ALA A 65 -6.45 11.18 4.70
C ALA A 65 -5.23 10.84 5.58
N ASP A 66 -5.31 9.78 6.39
CA ASP A 66 -4.21 9.33 7.25
C ASP A 66 -3.20 8.50 6.42
N PRO A 67 -1.93 8.89 6.35
CA PRO A 67 -0.89 8.18 5.60
C PRO A 67 -0.32 6.98 6.37
N ARG A 68 -0.77 6.70 7.59
CA ARG A 68 -0.30 5.57 8.39
C ARG A 68 -0.97 4.27 7.97
N TRP A 69 -0.15 3.28 7.65
CA TRP A 69 -0.59 1.93 7.30
C TRP A 69 0.01 0.89 8.23
N MET A 70 -0.73 -0.18 8.46
CA MET A 70 -0.24 -1.33 9.21
C MET A 70 -0.95 -2.60 8.74
N THR A 71 -0.37 -3.75 9.05
CA THR A 71 -1.06 -5.03 8.84
C THR A 71 -2.03 -5.31 9.98
N PHE A 72 -3.02 -6.18 9.74
CA PHE A 72 -3.95 -6.61 10.78
C PHE A 72 -3.22 -7.22 11.99
N LYS A 73 -2.19 -8.06 11.74
CA LYS A 73 -1.38 -8.67 12.80
C LYS A 73 -0.59 -7.64 13.61
N GLN A 74 -0.09 -6.62 12.93
CA GLN A 74 0.58 -5.48 13.56
C GLN A 74 -0.37 -4.70 14.49
N ALA A 75 -1.60 -4.45 14.05
CA ALA A 75 -2.62 -3.82 14.89
C ALA A 75 -2.90 -4.67 16.14
N ALA A 76 -3.17 -5.97 15.96
CA ALA A 76 -3.46 -6.88 17.06
C ALA A 76 -2.30 -6.99 18.08
N ALA A 77 -1.04 -6.95 17.63
CA ALA A 77 0.12 -6.97 18.50
C ALA A 77 0.27 -5.69 19.36
N MET A 78 -0.41 -4.61 19.00
CA MET A 78 -0.48 -3.35 19.76
C MET A 78 -1.81 -3.20 20.51
N ASP A 79 -2.59 -4.28 20.63
CA ASP A 79 -3.96 -4.27 21.18
C ASP A 79 -4.91 -3.30 20.46
N TRP A 80 -4.68 -3.06 19.16
CA TRP A 80 -5.54 -2.26 18.31
C TRP A 80 -6.46 -3.13 17.45
N GLN A 81 -7.70 -2.70 17.29
CA GLN A 81 -8.71 -3.42 16.53
C GLN A 81 -9.03 -2.72 15.20
N VAL A 82 -8.88 -3.46 14.10
CA VAL A 82 -9.40 -3.00 12.80
C VAL A 82 -10.93 -3.07 12.83
N ARG A 83 -11.58 -1.96 12.42
CA ARG A 83 -13.04 -1.83 12.41
C ARG A 83 -13.66 -2.86 11.47
N LYS A 84 -14.83 -3.40 11.86
CA LYS A 84 -15.58 -4.36 11.04
C LYS A 84 -15.98 -3.70 9.71
N GLY A 85 -15.75 -4.42 8.60
CA GLY A 85 -16.09 -3.95 7.25
C GLY A 85 -14.96 -3.20 6.53
N GLU A 86 -13.87 -2.88 7.23
CA GLU A 86 -12.69 -2.29 6.59
C GLU A 86 -12.00 -3.25 5.61
N LYS A 87 -11.47 -2.70 4.52
CA LYS A 87 -10.81 -3.46 3.47
C LYS A 87 -9.32 -3.13 3.43
N ALA A 88 -8.50 -4.17 3.38
CA ALA A 88 -7.05 -4.01 3.23
C ALA A 88 -6.66 -3.56 1.81
N ARG A 89 -5.47 -2.99 1.70
CA ARG A 89 -4.80 -2.72 0.42
C ARG A 89 -3.61 -3.65 0.22
N LEU A 90 -3.38 -4.03 -1.03
CA LEU A 90 -2.28 -4.92 -1.39
C LEU A 90 -0.96 -4.14 -1.46
N VAL A 91 0.10 -4.75 -0.97
CA VAL A 91 1.47 -4.27 -1.11
C VAL A 91 2.34 -5.41 -1.63
N GLN A 92 3.35 -5.07 -2.43
CA GLN A 92 4.29 -6.02 -2.99
C GLN A 92 5.62 -5.94 -2.25
N TYR A 93 6.12 -7.11 -1.87
CA TYR A 93 7.46 -7.31 -1.34
C TYR A 93 8.23 -8.20 -2.31
N VAL A 94 9.33 -7.68 -2.86
CA VAL A 94 10.20 -8.42 -3.78
C VAL A 94 11.39 -8.93 -2.98
N LYS A 95 11.61 -10.24 -3.03
CA LYS A 95 12.77 -10.92 -2.46
C LYS A 95 13.46 -11.69 -3.58
N THR A 96 14.79 -11.68 -3.60
CA THR A 96 15.61 -12.39 -4.59
C THR A 96 16.06 -13.76 -4.09
N GLN A 97 15.98 -14.00 -2.79
CA GLN A 97 16.40 -15.23 -2.14
C GLN A 97 15.44 -15.58 -1.00
N ASP A 98 15.28 -16.87 -0.77
CA ASP A 98 14.49 -17.42 0.32
C ASP A 98 15.42 -18.00 1.37
N LEU A 99 15.35 -17.45 2.58
CA LEU A 99 15.99 -18.04 3.75
C LEU A 99 15.08 -19.17 4.24
N ILE A 100 15.51 -20.39 4.02
CA ILE A 100 14.86 -21.59 4.55
C ILE A 100 15.63 -22.00 5.81
N PRO A 101 14.96 -22.20 6.96
CA PRO A 101 15.64 -22.73 8.14
C PRO A 101 16.21 -24.11 7.79
N LYS A 102 17.50 -24.33 8.08
CA LYS A 102 18.14 -25.64 7.92
C LYS A 102 17.47 -26.60 8.91
N LEU A 103 16.79 -27.63 8.41
CA LEU A 103 16.44 -28.79 9.24
C LEU A 103 17.72 -29.60 9.45
N ASP A 104 17.90 -30.17 10.65
CA ASP A 104 19.09 -30.96 11.01
C ASP A 104 19.39 -32.05 9.95
N ASP A 105 20.68 -32.40 9.82
CA ASP A 105 21.24 -33.22 8.72
C ASP A 105 20.55 -34.58 8.50
#